data_AF-A0A1C5EJM2-F1
#
_entry.id   AF-A0A1C5EJM2-F1
#
_cell.length_a   1.000
_cell.length_b   1.000
_cell.length_c   1.000
_cell.angle_alpha   90.00
_cell.angle_beta   90.00
_cell.angle_gamma   90.00
#
_symmetry.space_group_name_H-M   'P 1'
#
loop_
_entity.id
_entity.type
_entity.pdbx_description
1 polymer ?
#
loop_
_entity_poly.entity_id
_entity_poly.type
_entity_poly.pdbx_seq_one_letter_code
_entity_poly.pdbx_strand_id
1 'polypeptide(L)'
;MTTSSTVSVRSAADPTRLFFWEEVVQDWQTGREQERHSAFSEYIARNLRALREGAAQEAGTVPSMRSVHRVPMRDDSVERLPGQYIAEHHTLTLFGLHQHAASEPVHRPGTGLGTACLLLRHSGALTQAAVERRLIAAATAQDLHELVQHLQRLVPLLRQAGVGLDYTRLFRELARWDEPDRNQVLRSWGLQYTDPGTPAEADGERAAKERAPYWVAFDPGAPDAGAELAALRSGAGREPGTVAAMWAFHRTRMASEWRNKGSLTRDLSAEHNVLTLFARHQQTHSRPMHIAGNSPGTAAGLLARKAAVESEGRAGTAALERRFGVLLTSADADELAMHLRSFIPLLSQAGVGLDYNLLRTALRTWDDPRRPDAATGWRQRWDRDFHVAATS
;
A
#
# COMPACT_ATOMS: atom_id res chain seq x y z
N MET A 1 -14.68 -44.05 52.58
CA MET A 1 -15.49 -43.33 51.58
C MET A 1 -14.90 -41.95 51.40
N THR A 2 -14.04 -41.80 50.40
CA THR A 2 -13.38 -40.55 50.04
C THR A 2 -13.93 -40.12 48.68
N THR A 3 -14.67 -39.02 48.65
CA THR A 3 -15.24 -38.44 47.44
C THR A 3 -14.17 -37.62 46.72
N SER A 4 -13.62 -38.15 45.63
CA SER A 4 -12.77 -37.38 44.72
C SER A 4 -13.63 -36.42 43.91
N SER A 5 -13.46 -35.12 44.17
CA SER A 5 -13.96 -34.04 43.32
C SER A 5 -13.19 -34.06 41.99
N THR A 6 -13.88 -34.42 40.92
CA THR A 6 -13.38 -34.27 39.56
C THR A 6 -13.41 -32.79 39.18
N VAL A 7 -12.22 -32.18 39.18
CA VAL A 7 -11.97 -30.88 38.54
C VAL A 7 -12.35 -31.03 37.07
N SER A 8 -13.40 -30.34 36.65
CA SER A 8 -13.81 -30.26 35.25
C SER A 8 -12.72 -29.50 34.49
N VAL A 9 -11.87 -30.25 33.80
CA VAL A 9 -10.91 -29.73 32.84
C VAL A 9 -11.70 -28.95 31.79
N ARG A 10 -11.49 -27.64 31.74
CA ARG A 10 -12.06 -26.77 30.70
C ARG A 10 -11.62 -27.29 29.34
N SER A 11 -12.59 -27.87 28.65
CA SER A 11 -12.49 -28.41 27.29
C SER A 11 -12.03 -27.33 26.29
N ALA A 12 -11.41 -27.82 25.21
CA ALA A 12 -10.77 -27.11 24.11
C ALA A 12 -11.56 -25.90 23.59
N ALA A 13 -10.81 -24.90 23.12
CA ALA A 13 -11.27 -23.64 22.55
C ALA A 13 -12.49 -23.81 21.63
N ASP A 14 -13.59 -23.15 22.01
CA ASP A 14 -14.80 -23.04 21.21
C ASP A 14 -14.52 -22.09 20.01
N PRO A 15 -14.49 -22.60 18.77
CA PRO A 15 -14.23 -21.79 17.58
C PRO A 15 -15.38 -20.81 17.24
N THR A 16 -16.45 -20.78 18.02
CA THR A 16 -17.61 -19.90 17.83
C THR A 16 -17.56 -18.60 18.64
N ARG A 17 -16.50 -18.39 19.44
CA ARG A 17 -16.46 -17.24 20.35
C ARG A 17 -16.06 -15.96 19.63
N LEU A 18 -17.01 -15.03 19.53
CA LEU A 18 -16.82 -13.68 18.99
C LEU A 18 -15.68 -12.94 19.69
N PHE A 19 -14.98 -12.09 18.93
CA PHE A 19 -14.08 -11.09 19.51
C PHE A 19 -14.89 -10.03 20.27
N PHE A 20 -14.27 -9.39 21.26
CA PHE A 20 -14.98 -8.42 22.10
C PHE A 20 -15.58 -7.25 21.29
N TRP A 21 -14.93 -6.80 20.21
CA TRP A 21 -15.49 -5.77 19.34
C TRP A 21 -16.72 -6.24 18.54
N GLU A 22 -16.86 -7.54 18.29
CA GLU A 22 -18.06 -8.15 17.69
C GLU A 22 -19.17 -8.29 18.73
N GLU A 23 -18.83 -8.65 19.98
CA GLU A 23 -19.78 -8.65 21.11
C GLU A 23 -20.40 -7.27 21.34
N VAL A 24 -19.63 -6.19 21.19
CA VAL A 24 -20.13 -4.80 21.29
C VAL A 24 -21.15 -4.49 20.19
N VAL A 25 -20.93 -4.98 18.96
CA VAL A 25 -21.89 -4.82 17.86
C VAL A 25 -23.18 -5.56 18.17
N GLN A 26 -23.08 -6.80 18.64
CA GLN A 26 -24.24 -7.63 18.98
C GLN A 26 -25.05 -7.03 20.14
N ASP A 27 -24.38 -6.54 21.19
CA ASP A 27 -25.01 -5.85 22.33
C ASP A 27 -25.79 -4.62 21.89
N TRP A 28 -25.20 -3.81 21.00
CA TRP A 28 -25.86 -2.64 20.45
C TRP A 28 -27.09 -2.98 19.59
N GLN A 29 -26.98 -3.99 18.73
CA GLN A 29 -28.10 -4.46 17.89
C GLN A 29 -29.26 -4.97 18.75
N THR A 30 -28.95 -5.81 19.74
CA THR A 30 -29.93 -6.34 20.69
C THR A 30 -30.60 -5.22 21.49
N GLY A 31 -29.82 -4.24 21.94
CA GLY A 31 -30.33 -3.08 22.66
C GLY A 31 -31.30 -2.24 21.82
N ARG A 32 -31.05 -2.11 20.51
CA ARG A 32 -31.97 -1.42 19.58
C ARG A 32 -33.28 -2.17 19.39
N GLU A 33 -33.23 -3.49 19.24
CA GLU A 33 -34.42 -4.34 19.12
C GLU A 33 -35.30 -4.29 20.38
N GLN A 34 -34.67 -4.10 21.54
CA GLN A 34 -35.35 -4.03 22.84
C GLN A 34 -35.73 -2.60 23.27
N GLU A 35 -35.61 -1.60 22.39
CA GLU A 35 -35.89 -0.18 22.68
C GLU A 35 -35.16 0.37 23.93
N ARG A 36 -34.01 -0.21 24.27
CA ARG A 36 -33.18 0.27 25.37
C ARG A 36 -32.64 1.65 25.02
N HIS A 37 -32.92 2.62 25.88
CA HIS A 37 -32.46 4.00 25.69
C HIS A 37 -30.93 4.08 25.91
N SER A 38 -30.19 4.04 24.79
CA SER A 38 -28.85 4.60 24.57
C SER A 38 -27.62 4.02 25.30
N ALA A 39 -27.72 3.09 26.24
CA ALA A 39 -26.53 2.55 26.93
C ALA A 39 -26.21 1.11 26.53
N PHE A 40 -24.94 0.85 26.19
CA PHE A 40 -24.36 -0.49 26.18
C PHE A 40 -24.62 -1.21 27.51
N SER A 41 -24.65 -2.54 27.52
CA SER A 41 -24.77 -3.28 28.79
C SER A 41 -23.64 -2.94 29.77
N GLU A 42 -23.89 -3.13 31.06
CA GLU A 42 -22.88 -2.90 32.11
C GLU A 42 -21.61 -3.75 31.86
N TYR A 43 -21.78 -4.97 31.33
CA TYR A 43 -20.69 -5.83 30.89
C TYR A 43 -19.80 -5.13 29.85
N ILE A 44 -20.39 -4.60 28.77
CA ILE A 44 -19.66 -3.90 27.73
C ILE A 44 -19.02 -2.61 28.27
N ALA A 45 -19.76 -1.81 29.04
CA ALA A 45 -19.26 -0.56 29.61
C ALA A 45 -18.05 -0.77 30.54
N ARG A 46 -18.10 -1.81 31.40
CA ARG A 46 -17.00 -2.20 32.29
C ARG A 46 -15.77 -2.63 31.50
N ASN A 47 -15.94 -3.50 30.51
CA ASN A 47 -14.83 -3.99 29.71
C ASN A 47 -14.21 -2.89 28.84
N LEU A 48 -15.02 -2.00 28.23
CA LEU A 48 -14.50 -0.83 27.52
C LEU A 48 -13.64 0.08 28.41
N ARG A 49 -13.95 0.18 29.71
CA ARG A 49 -13.09 0.89 30.67
C ARG A 49 -11.76 0.16 30.87
N ALA A 50 -11.80 -1.16 31.08
CA ALA A 50 -10.60 -1.99 31.20
C ALA A 50 -9.68 -1.88 29.96
N LEU A 51 -10.26 -1.83 28.75
CA LEU A 51 -9.49 -1.66 27.51
C LEU A 51 -8.73 -0.33 27.46
N ARG A 52 -9.32 0.75 27.97
CA ARG A 52 -8.66 2.06 28.02
C ARG A 52 -7.55 2.10 29.06
N GLU A 53 -7.77 1.49 30.23
CA GLU A 53 -6.75 1.36 31.27
C GLU A 53 -5.53 0.55 30.78
N GLY A 54 -5.77 -0.47 29.95
CA GLY A 54 -4.71 -1.29 29.37
C GLY A 54 -3.91 -0.66 28.24
N ALA A 55 -4.32 0.50 27.70
CA ALA A 55 -3.65 1.12 26.55
C ALA A 55 -2.19 1.54 26.82
N ALA A 56 -1.86 1.81 28.08
CA ALA A 56 -0.50 2.15 28.53
C ALA A 56 0.22 0.99 29.22
N GLN A 57 -0.36 -0.22 29.21
CA GLN A 57 0.13 -1.38 29.96
C GLN A 57 0.58 -2.49 29.02
N GLU A 58 1.53 -3.29 29.48
CA GLU A 58 2.01 -4.46 28.75
C GLU A 58 0.92 -5.55 28.67
N ALA A 59 0.86 -6.25 27.54
CA ALA A 59 -0.06 -7.37 27.36
C ALA A 59 0.09 -8.39 28.51
N GLY A 60 -1.02 -8.93 29.00
CA GLY A 60 -1.03 -9.93 30.08
C GLY A 60 -0.89 -9.37 31.51
N THR A 61 -0.45 -8.12 31.67
CA THR A 61 -0.33 -7.46 32.99
C THR A 61 -1.64 -6.90 33.53
N VAL A 62 -2.65 -6.72 32.67
CA VAL A 62 -3.94 -6.09 33.02
C VAL A 62 -4.99 -7.16 33.36
N PRO A 63 -5.30 -7.44 34.64
CA PRO A 63 -6.14 -8.57 35.00
C PRO A 63 -7.58 -8.43 34.51
N SER A 64 -8.11 -7.19 34.48
CA SER A 64 -9.46 -6.88 34.01
C SER A 64 -9.68 -7.20 32.52
N MET A 65 -8.61 -7.20 31.71
CA MET A 65 -8.68 -7.53 30.28
C MET A 65 -8.61 -9.03 29.98
N ARG A 66 -8.23 -9.89 30.94
CA ARG A 66 -8.10 -11.34 30.70
C ARG A 66 -9.38 -11.99 30.19
N SER A 67 -10.54 -11.46 30.59
CA SER A 67 -11.84 -12.00 30.20
C SER A 67 -12.28 -11.65 28.78
N VAL A 68 -11.67 -10.63 28.16
CA VAL A 68 -12.01 -10.17 26.80
C VAL A 68 -11.05 -10.67 25.72
N HIS A 69 -9.86 -11.14 26.11
CA HIS A 69 -8.99 -11.88 25.22
C HIS A 69 -9.67 -13.18 24.72
N ARG A 70 -9.45 -13.49 23.44
CA ARG A 70 -9.94 -14.69 22.76
C ARG A 70 -8.80 -15.54 22.23
N VAL A 71 -7.63 -14.95 21.98
CA VAL A 71 -6.42 -15.72 21.66
C VAL A 71 -6.03 -16.54 22.89
N PRO A 72 -5.99 -17.88 22.80
CA PRO A 72 -5.63 -18.71 23.94
C PRO A 72 -4.14 -18.53 24.27
N MET A 73 -3.85 -18.37 25.56
CA MET A 73 -2.49 -18.53 26.08
C MET A 73 -2.19 -20.04 26.10
N ARG A 74 -1.27 -20.50 25.25
CA ARG A 74 -0.74 -21.87 25.35
C ARG A 74 0.21 -21.96 26.55
N ASP A 75 0.16 -23.06 27.29
CA ASP A 75 0.89 -23.28 28.55
C ASP A 75 2.42 -23.45 28.34
N ASP A 76 2.86 -23.66 27.09
CA ASP A 76 4.21 -24.15 26.79
C ASP A 76 5.30 -23.07 26.70
N SER A 77 4.98 -21.78 26.84
CA SER A 77 5.97 -20.68 26.69
C SER A 77 5.97 -19.73 27.89
N VAL A 78 6.60 -20.16 28.99
CA VAL A 78 6.69 -19.40 30.24
C VAL A 78 7.51 -18.10 30.09
N GLU A 79 8.32 -17.97 29.05
CA GLU A 79 9.26 -16.84 28.89
C GLU A 79 8.77 -15.71 27.94
N ARG A 80 7.78 -15.95 27.06
CA ARG A 80 7.28 -14.92 26.13
C ARG A 80 5.83 -15.15 25.73
N LEU A 81 5.04 -14.08 25.73
CA LEU A 81 3.66 -14.13 25.25
C LEU A 81 3.61 -14.38 23.72
N PRO A 82 2.62 -15.13 23.22
CA PRO A 82 2.42 -15.30 21.79
C PRO A 82 2.21 -13.95 21.08
N GLY A 83 2.84 -13.74 19.92
CA GLY A 83 2.69 -12.49 19.15
C GLY A 83 1.23 -12.15 18.82
N GLN A 84 0.40 -13.16 18.55
CA GLN A 84 -1.04 -12.98 18.36
C GLN A 84 -1.75 -12.46 19.62
N TYR A 85 -1.33 -12.88 20.82
CA TYR A 85 -1.91 -12.37 22.06
C TYR A 85 -1.55 -10.89 22.28
N ILE A 86 -0.31 -10.51 21.99
CA ILE A 86 0.16 -9.12 22.03
C ILE A 86 -0.61 -8.26 21.01
N ALA A 87 -0.77 -8.75 19.77
CA ALA A 87 -1.54 -8.07 18.74
C ALA A 87 -3.02 -7.92 19.11
N GLU A 88 -3.63 -8.92 19.74
CA GLU A 88 -5.00 -8.84 20.24
C GLU A 88 -5.11 -7.77 21.33
N HIS A 89 -4.18 -7.74 22.30
CA HIS A 89 -4.13 -6.73 23.36
C HIS A 89 -4.10 -5.32 22.76
N HIS A 90 -3.21 -5.07 21.81
CA HIS A 90 -3.13 -3.80 21.12
C HIS A 90 -4.40 -3.46 20.33
N THR A 91 -4.99 -4.43 19.65
CA THR A 91 -6.26 -4.22 18.93
C THR A 91 -7.39 -3.86 19.88
N LEU A 92 -7.51 -4.56 21.01
CA LEU A 92 -8.49 -4.30 22.06
C LEU A 92 -8.32 -2.89 22.65
N THR A 93 -7.10 -2.48 22.98
CA THR A 93 -6.86 -1.13 23.53
C THR A 93 -7.18 -0.03 22.51
N LEU A 94 -6.80 -0.20 21.24
CA LEU A 94 -7.18 0.69 20.14
C LEU A 94 -8.70 0.75 19.95
N PHE A 95 -9.40 -0.39 20.03
CA PHE A 95 -10.85 -0.45 19.98
C PHE A 95 -11.50 0.28 21.15
N GLY A 96 -11.02 0.06 22.37
CA GLY A 96 -11.52 0.73 23.58
C GLY A 96 -11.36 2.25 23.55
N LEU A 97 -10.27 2.74 22.94
CA LEU A 97 -10.05 4.17 22.68
C LEU A 97 -11.01 4.70 21.60
N HIS A 98 -11.25 3.94 20.53
CA HIS A 98 -12.14 4.35 19.43
C HIS A 98 -13.61 4.39 19.86
N GLN A 99 -14.08 3.34 20.56
CA GLN A 99 -15.46 3.21 21.00
C GLN A 99 -15.79 4.20 22.14
N HIS A 100 -14.77 4.80 22.78
CA HIS A 100 -14.98 5.73 23.88
C HIS A 100 -15.84 6.92 23.46
N ALA A 101 -16.99 7.10 24.13
CA ALA A 101 -18.00 8.12 23.84
C ALA A 101 -18.69 8.02 22.47
N ALA A 102 -18.44 6.95 21.70
CA ALA A 102 -19.24 6.62 20.52
C ALA A 102 -20.51 5.86 20.96
N SER A 103 -21.67 6.34 20.53
CA SER A 103 -22.98 5.73 20.79
C SER A 103 -23.30 4.56 19.86
N GLU A 104 -22.61 4.48 18.71
CA GLU A 104 -22.69 3.37 17.77
C GLU A 104 -21.40 2.55 17.75
N PRO A 105 -21.44 1.26 17.40
CA PRO A 105 -20.25 0.45 17.23
C PRO A 105 -19.32 1.02 16.15
N VAL A 106 -18.06 1.22 16.54
CA VAL A 106 -17.00 1.67 15.63
C VAL A 106 -16.38 0.51 14.85
N HIS A 107 -16.66 -0.74 15.25
CA HIS A 107 -16.30 -1.91 14.45
C HIS A 107 -17.19 -2.01 13.20
N ARG A 108 -16.59 -1.88 12.02
CA ARG A 108 -17.28 -1.91 10.72
C ARG A 108 -16.58 -2.90 9.79
N PRO A 109 -17.09 -4.15 9.66
CA PRO A 109 -16.51 -5.15 8.76
C PRO A 109 -16.29 -4.59 7.34
N GLY A 110 -15.13 -4.90 6.76
CA GLY A 110 -14.74 -4.45 5.42
C GLY A 110 -14.06 -3.08 5.34
N THR A 111 -14.12 -2.25 6.40
CA THR A 111 -13.44 -0.95 6.42
C THR A 111 -11.99 -1.10 6.90
N GLY A 112 -11.04 -1.30 6.00
CA GLY A 112 -9.61 -1.37 6.34
C GLY A 112 -9.00 0.00 6.71
N LEU A 113 -7.78 0.01 7.24
CA LEU A 113 -7.13 1.24 7.70
C LEU A 113 -6.95 2.28 6.59
N GLY A 114 -6.58 1.84 5.38
CA GLY A 114 -6.44 2.75 4.24
C GLY A 114 -7.79 3.36 3.84
N THR A 115 -8.86 2.57 3.86
CA THR A 115 -10.22 3.04 3.56
C THR A 115 -10.70 4.02 4.64
N ALA A 116 -10.43 3.74 5.91
CA ALA A 116 -10.75 4.64 7.01
C ALA A 116 -10.00 5.99 6.86
N CYS A 117 -8.73 5.97 6.45
CA CYS A 117 -7.98 7.20 6.17
C CYS A 117 -8.52 7.95 4.94
N LEU A 118 -8.98 7.25 3.91
CA LEU A 118 -9.64 7.86 2.75
C LEU A 118 -10.95 8.56 3.17
N LEU A 119 -11.77 7.91 3.98
CA LEU A 119 -13.00 8.49 4.54
C LEU A 119 -12.68 9.69 5.45
N LEU A 120 -11.65 9.60 6.29
CA LEU A 120 -11.18 10.71 7.12
C LEU A 120 -10.77 11.91 6.27
N ARG A 121 -10.06 11.69 5.16
CA ARG A 121 -9.73 12.77 4.20
C ARG A 121 -10.99 13.42 3.63
N HIS A 122 -11.99 12.62 3.22
CA HIS A 122 -13.23 13.13 2.65
C HIS A 122 -14.14 13.83 3.66
N SER A 123 -14.02 13.51 4.95
CA SER A 123 -14.78 14.18 6.01
C SER A 123 -14.45 15.67 6.17
N GLY A 124 -13.30 16.12 5.66
CA GLY A 124 -12.80 17.49 5.85
C GLY A 124 -12.30 17.79 7.27
N ALA A 125 -12.35 16.82 8.19
CA ALA A 125 -11.86 17.00 9.57
C ALA A 125 -10.35 17.31 9.64
N LEU A 126 -9.58 16.90 8.63
CA LEU A 126 -8.16 17.16 8.48
C LEU A 126 -7.82 17.47 7.02
N THR A 127 -6.74 18.23 6.82
CA THR A 127 -6.18 18.40 5.47
C THR A 127 -5.65 17.08 4.92
N GLN A 128 -5.67 16.90 3.60
CA GLN A 128 -5.13 15.70 2.94
C GLN A 128 -3.71 15.39 3.41
N ALA A 129 -2.81 16.38 3.40
CA ALA A 129 -1.43 16.22 3.84
C ALA A 129 -1.33 15.80 5.32
N ALA A 130 -2.26 16.21 6.19
CA ALA A 130 -2.26 15.82 7.60
C ALA A 130 -2.68 14.35 7.82
N VAL A 131 -3.58 13.84 6.97
CA VAL A 131 -3.96 12.42 6.95
C VAL A 131 -2.81 11.58 6.38
N GLU A 132 -2.25 12.00 5.23
CA GLU A 132 -1.13 11.31 4.58
C GLU A 132 0.08 11.17 5.52
N ARG A 133 0.49 12.25 6.20
CA ARG A 133 1.60 12.18 7.16
C ARG A 133 1.40 11.15 8.26
N ARG A 134 0.17 11.02 8.78
CA ARG A 134 -0.14 10.06 9.86
C ARG A 134 -0.15 8.63 9.34
N LEU A 135 -0.72 8.43 8.16
CA LEU A 135 -0.77 7.12 7.53
C LEU A 135 0.64 6.67 7.10
N ILE A 136 1.46 7.57 6.55
CA ILE A 136 2.87 7.30 6.24
C ILE A 136 3.64 6.94 7.51
N ALA A 137 3.46 7.70 8.60
CA ALA A 137 4.14 7.40 9.86
C ALA A 137 3.80 6.00 10.39
N ALA A 138 2.52 5.60 10.33
CA ALA A 138 2.11 4.23 10.66
C ALA A 138 2.75 3.19 9.70
N ALA A 139 2.78 3.47 8.40
CA ALA A 139 3.36 2.57 7.40
C ALA A 139 4.87 2.38 7.54
N THR A 140 5.59 3.40 8.03
CA THR A 140 7.04 3.38 8.23
C THR A 140 7.48 2.91 9.62
N ALA A 141 6.55 2.56 10.50
CA ALA A 141 6.87 2.05 11.84
C ALA A 141 7.83 0.85 11.76
N GLN A 142 8.88 0.84 12.58
CA GLN A 142 9.92 -0.20 12.52
C GLN A 142 9.48 -1.51 13.18
N ASP A 143 8.57 -1.42 14.16
CA ASP A 143 8.03 -2.55 14.90
C ASP A 143 6.54 -2.35 15.23
N LEU A 144 5.93 -3.38 15.80
CA LEU A 144 4.53 -3.36 16.23
C LEU A 144 4.24 -2.26 17.27
N HIS A 145 5.18 -1.98 18.18
CA HIS A 145 4.96 -1.00 19.25
C HIS A 145 4.86 0.43 18.70
N GLU A 146 5.79 0.82 17.83
CA GLU A 146 5.76 2.11 17.13
C GLU A 146 4.49 2.24 16.29
N LEU A 147 4.08 1.18 15.57
CA LEU A 147 2.83 1.17 14.81
C LEU A 147 1.64 1.47 15.73
N VAL A 148 1.54 0.79 16.86
CA VAL A 148 0.43 0.99 17.81
C VAL A 148 0.43 2.41 18.34
N GLN A 149 1.57 3.02 18.65
CA GLN A 149 1.63 4.42 19.05
C GLN A 149 1.12 5.37 17.96
N HIS A 150 1.38 5.09 16.69
CA HIS A 150 0.82 5.87 15.58
C HIS A 150 -0.69 5.68 15.47
N LEU A 151 -1.19 4.44 15.59
CA LEU A 151 -2.62 4.14 15.55
C LEU A 151 -3.38 4.74 16.73
N GLN A 152 -2.80 4.77 17.94
CA GLN A 152 -3.39 5.42 19.12
C GLN A 152 -3.62 6.92 18.91
N ARG A 153 -2.78 7.58 18.10
CA ARG A 153 -2.94 8.99 17.72
C ARG A 153 -3.92 9.19 16.56
N LEU A 154 -4.12 8.18 15.73
CA LEU A 154 -5.00 8.24 14.56
C LEU A 154 -6.46 7.91 14.90
N VAL A 155 -6.69 6.89 15.72
CA VAL A 155 -8.01 6.37 16.10
C VAL A 155 -8.95 7.47 16.66
N PRO A 156 -8.52 8.39 17.54
CA PRO A 156 -9.38 9.46 18.02
C PRO A 156 -9.87 10.41 16.92
N LEU A 157 -9.09 10.56 15.84
CA LEU A 157 -9.45 11.40 14.68
C LEU A 157 -10.49 10.68 13.81
N LEU A 158 -10.34 9.36 13.62
CA LEU A 158 -11.37 8.54 12.97
C LEU A 158 -12.71 8.64 13.71
N ARG A 159 -12.66 8.55 15.05
CA ARG A 159 -13.82 8.72 15.91
C ARG A 159 -14.50 10.07 15.71
N GLN A 160 -13.73 11.17 15.74
CA GLN A 160 -14.26 12.53 15.56
C GLN A 160 -14.95 12.71 14.20
N ALA A 161 -14.45 12.01 13.18
CA ALA A 161 -15.05 12.00 11.85
C ALA A 161 -16.18 10.98 11.68
N GLY A 162 -16.55 10.22 12.72
CA GLY A 162 -17.57 9.16 12.65
C GLY A 162 -17.15 7.96 11.78
N VAL A 163 -15.86 7.75 11.54
CA VAL A 163 -15.33 6.72 10.67
C VAL A 163 -15.02 5.45 11.46
N GLY A 164 -15.70 4.35 11.17
CA GLY A 164 -15.42 3.05 11.76
C GLY A 164 -14.22 2.32 11.15
N LEU A 165 -13.84 1.19 11.75
CA LEU A 165 -12.72 0.36 11.33
C LEU A 165 -13.04 -1.13 11.51
N ASP A 166 -12.57 -1.98 10.59
CA ASP A 166 -12.61 -3.42 10.73
C ASP A 166 -11.51 -3.90 11.69
N TYR A 167 -11.85 -3.95 12.98
CA TYR A 167 -10.94 -4.43 14.04
C TYR A 167 -10.53 -5.90 13.89
N THR A 168 -11.37 -6.76 13.32
CA THR A 168 -11.01 -8.17 13.05
C THR A 168 -9.90 -8.23 12.00
N ARG A 169 -9.99 -7.38 10.97
CA ARG A 169 -8.93 -7.21 9.98
C ARG A 169 -7.68 -6.57 10.58
N LEU A 170 -7.82 -5.47 11.34
CA LEU A 170 -6.68 -4.81 11.98
C LEU A 170 -5.90 -5.78 12.87
N PHE A 171 -6.60 -6.60 13.67
CA PHE A 171 -5.97 -7.64 14.48
C PHE A 171 -5.06 -8.57 13.65
N ARG A 172 -5.55 -9.07 12.51
CA ARG A 172 -4.77 -9.94 11.62
C ARG A 172 -3.56 -9.22 11.02
N GLU A 173 -3.70 -7.94 10.70
CA GLU A 173 -2.62 -7.10 10.18
C GLU A 173 -1.55 -6.84 11.25
N LEU A 174 -1.95 -6.53 12.49
CA LEU A 174 -1.02 -6.36 13.62
C LEU A 174 -0.31 -7.66 13.99
N ALA A 175 -1.02 -8.79 13.96
CA ALA A 175 -0.45 -10.11 14.28
C ALA A 175 0.65 -10.56 13.32
N ARG A 176 0.69 -10.02 12.10
CA ARG A 176 1.68 -10.33 11.06
C ARG A 176 2.65 -9.18 10.80
N TRP A 177 2.64 -8.14 11.63
CA TRP A 177 3.38 -6.91 11.36
C TRP A 177 4.90 -7.12 11.36
N ASP A 178 5.38 -7.98 12.26
CA ASP A 178 6.80 -8.34 12.37
C ASP A 178 7.17 -9.55 11.49
N GLU A 179 6.22 -10.07 10.70
CA GLU A 179 6.42 -11.18 9.76
C GLU A 179 6.79 -10.65 8.35
N PRO A 180 7.37 -11.49 7.47
CA PRO A 180 7.69 -11.11 6.08
C PRO A 180 6.49 -10.55 5.28
N ASP A 181 5.27 -10.88 5.70
CA ASP A 181 4.02 -10.47 5.07
C ASP A 181 3.63 -9.00 5.28
N ARG A 182 4.43 -8.23 6.05
CA ARG A 182 4.23 -6.77 6.23
C ARG A 182 4.00 -6.03 4.91
N ASN A 183 4.71 -6.41 3.84
CA ASN A 183 4.57 -5.79 2.52
C ASN A 183 3.13 -5.89 1.97
N GLN A 184 2.43 -6.99 2.24
CA GLN A 184 1.03 -7.17 1.85
C GLN A 184 0.11 -6.21 2.59
N VAL A 185 0.34 -6.01 3.89
CA VAL A 185 -0.41 -5.05 4.72
C VAL A 185 -0.21 -3.63 4.19
N LEU A 186 1.05 -3.22 3.98
CA LEU A 186 1.40 -1.91 3.43
C LEU A 186 0.73 -1.67 2.08
N ARG A 187 0.84 -2.63 1.15
CA ARG A 187 0.16 -2.54 -0.14
C ARG A 187 -1.34 -2.37 0.03
N SER A 188 -1.97 -3.16 0.90
CA SER A 188 -3.40 -3.06 1.09
C SER A 188 -3.82 -1.70 1.63
N TRP A 189 -3.08 -1.13 2.57
CA TRP A 189 -3.37 0.21 3.11
C TRP A 189 -3.25 1.28 2.02
N GLY A 190 -2.17 1.26 1.24
CA GLY A 190 -1.97 2.22 0.15
C GLY A 190 -3.05 2.14 -0.92
N LEU A 191 -3.35 0.91 -1.37
CA LEU A 191 -4.35 0.65 -2.40
C LEU A 191 -5.77 1.02 -1.96
N GLN A 192 -6.09 0.86 -0.69
CA GLN A 192 -7.35 1.33 -0.10
C GLN A 192 -7.39 2.85 0.02
N TYR A 193 -6.30 3.46 0.47
CA TYR A 193 -6.22 4.91 0.66
C TYR A 193 -6.37 5.68 -0.65
N THR A 194 -5.82 5.15 -1.75
CA THR A 194 -5.93 5.75 -3.07
C THR A 194 -7.00 5.13 -3.94
N ASP A 195 -8.00 4.50 -3.30
CA ASP A 195 -9.15 4.02 -4.05
C ASP A 195 -9.86 5.18 -4.75
N PRO A 196 -9.93 5.19 -6.10
CA PRO A 196 -10.68 6.21 -6.82
C PRO A 196 -12.18 6.16 -6.52
N GLY A 197 -12.67 5.13 -5.82
CA GLY A 197 -14.09 4.93 -5.55
C GLY A 197 -14.88 4.58 -6.81
N THR A 198 -16.20 4.47 -6.66
CA THR A 198 -17.11 4.52 -7.80
C THR A 198 -17.01 5.93 -8.40
N PRO A 199 -16.82 6.09 -9.73
CA PRO A 199 -16.74 7.41 -10.33
C PRO A 199 -18.05 8.16 -10.05
N ALA A 200 -17.99 9.16 -9.16
CA ALA A 200 -19.01 10.18 -9.11
C ALA A 200 -19.00 10.92 -10.46
N GLU A 201 -20.15 11.45 -10.86
CA GLU A 201 -20.32 12.32 -12.03
C GLU A 201 -19.55 13.63 -11.81
N ALA A 202 -18.22 13.57 -11.85
CA ALA A 202 -17.34 14.72 -11.83
C ALA A 202 -17.04 15.16 -13.27
N ASP A 203 -16.89 16.48 -13.46
CA ASP A 203 -16.53 17.11 -14.73
C ASP A 203 -15.47 16.29 -15.48
N GLY A 204 -15.81 15.89 -16.71
CA GLY A 204 -15.11 14.83 -17.45
C GLY A 204 -13.61 15.06 -17.63
N GLU A 205 -13.18 16.33 -17.62
CA GLU A 205 -11.78 16.72 -17.81
C GLU A 205 -10.92 16.52 -16.55
N ARG A 206 -11.46 16.84 -15.36
CA ARG A 206 -10.79 16.60 -14.08
C ARG A 206 -10.72 15.11 -13.77
N ALA A 207 -11.81 14.40 -14.02
CA ALA A 207 -11.87 12.94 -13.91
C ALA A 207 -10.91 12.25 -14.90
N ALA A 208 -10.74 12.79 -16.12
CA ALA A 208 -9.77 12.28 -17.09
C ALA A 208 -8.32 12.50 -16.63
N LYS A 209 -8.00 13.67 -16.06
CA LYS A 209 -6.67 13.96 -15.51
C LYS A 209 -6.33 13.05 -14.32
N GLU A 210 -7.29 12.81 -13.43
CA GLU A 210 -7.15 11.87 -12.31
C GLU A 210 -7.07 10.40 -12.75
N ARG A 211 -7.53 10.09 -13.97
CA ARG A 211 -7.42 8.76 -14.59
C ARG A 211 -6.10 8.54 -15.32
N ALA A 212 -5.50 9.61 -15.84
CA ALA A 212 -4.26 9.53 -16.58
C ALA A 212 -3.13 9.04 -15.66
N PRO A 213 -2.19 8.23 -16.18
CA PRO A 213 -0.98 7.90 -15.43
C PRO A 213 -0.25 9.17 -15.00
N TYR A 214 0.38 9.13 -13.83
CA TYR A 214 0.97 10.31 -13.20
C TYR A 214 1.96 11.07 -14.11
N TRP A 215 2.82 10.36 -14.84
CA TRP A 215 3.80 10.97 -15.75
C TRP A 215 3.18 11.75 -16.93
N VAL A 216 1.90 11.53 -17.25
CA VAL A 216 1.17 12.31 -18.25
C VAL A 216 0.66 13.63 -17.66
N ALA A 217 0.22 13.59 -16.40
CA ALA A 217 -0.34 14.75 -15.70
C ALA A 217 0.72 15.59 -14.95
N PHE A 218 1.98 15.12 -14.91
CA PHE A 218 3.08 15.76 -14.21
C PHE A 218 3.40 17.14 -14.80
N ASP A 219 3.51 18.13 -13.92
CA ASP A 219 3.91 19.49 -14.26
C ASP A 219 5.28 19.80 -13.63
N PRO A 220 6.36 19.90 -14.42
CA PRO A 220 7.69 20.25 -13.91
C PRO A 220 7.76 21.63 -13.23
N GLY A 221 6.81 22.53 -13.52
CA GLY A 221 6.73 23.86 -12.94
C GLY A 221 5.98 23.93 -11.61
N ALA A 222 5.34 22.84 -11.18
CA ALA A 222 4.62 22.80 -9.91
C ALA A 222 5.58 22.97 -8.72
N PRO A 223 5.19 23.70 -7.66
CA PRO A 223 6.06 23.97 -6.51
C PRO A 223 6.54 22.69 -5.81
N ASP A 224 5.70 21.64 -5.83
CA ASP A 224 5.98 20.37 -5.16
C ASP A 224 6.66 19.33 -6.08
N ALA A 225 6.91 19.65 -7.35
CA ALA A 225 7.43 18.71 -8.35
C ALA A 225 8.70 18.00 -7.89
N GLY A 226 9.64 18.72 -7.26
CA GLY A 226 10.87 18.13 -6.73
C GLY A 226 10.62 17.11 -5.61
N ALA A 227 9.68 17.40 -4.71
CA ALA A 227 9.28 16.51 -3.62
C ALA A 227 8.54 15.28 -4.15
N GLU A 228 7.63 15.46 -5.12
CA GLU A 228 6.93 14.35 -5.77
C GLU A 228 7.90 13.39 -6.47
N LEU A 229 8.86 13.92 -7.25
CA LEU A 229 9.89 13.10 -7.88
C LEU A 229 10.78 12.39 -6.84
N ALA A 230 11.07 13.03 -5.70
CA ALA A 230 11.83 12.40 -4.62
C ALA A 230 11.06 11.22 -4.00
N ALA A 231 9.75 11.40 -3.77
CA ALA A 231 8.88 10.34 -3.29
C ALA A 231 8.84 9.15 -4.25
N LEU A 232 8.71 9.39 -5.56
CA LEU A 232 8.73 8.34 -6.58
C LEU A 232 10.09 7.62 -6.66
N ARG A 233 11.22 8.34 -6.56
CA ARG A 233 12.55 7.71 -6.57
C ARG A 233 12.78 6.80 -5.36
N SER A 234 12.15 7.08 -4.23
CA SER A 234 12.29 6.25 -3.02
C SER A 234 11.80 4.80 -3.21
N GLY A 235 10.98 4.52 -4.22
CA GLY A 235 10.55 3.17 -4.55
C GLY A 235 11.42 2.39 -5.53
N ALA A 236 12.53 2.96 -6.00
CA ALA A 236 13.44 2.23 -6.88
C ALA A 236 13.99 0.99 -6.17
N GLY A 237 13.74 -0.20 -6.73
CA GLY A 237 14.16 -1.48 -6.15
C GLY A 237 13.34 -1.92 -4.92
N ARG A 238 12.26 -1.22 -4.58
CA ARG A 238 11.31 -1.63 -3.54
C ARG A 238 10.14 -2.37 -4.16
N GLU A 239 9.55 -3.29 -3.40
CA GLU A 239 8.38 -4.04 -3.87
C GLU A 239 7.19 -3.09 -4.15
N PRO A 240 6.48 -3.24 -5.29
CA PRO A 240 5.43 -2.33 -5.69
C PRO A 240 4.35 -2.11 -4.63
N GLY A 241 3.96 -0.85 -4.42
CA GLY A 241 2.92 -0.47 -3.46
C GLY A 241 3.31 -0.58 -1.98
N THR A 242 4.57 -0.94 -1.63
CA THR A 242 5.03 -0.97 -0.23
C THR A 242 5.54 0.39 0.27
N VAL A 243 5.82 1.31 -0.65
CA VAL A 243 6.41 2.62 -0.33
C VAL A 243 5.31 3.65 -0.12
N ALA A 244 5.06 4.01 1.13
CA ALA A 244 3.94 4.86 1.51
C ALA A 244 3.96 6.23 0.83
N ALA A 245 5.15 6.82 0.66
CA ALA A 245 5.33 8.09 -0.05
C ALA A 245 4.86 8.04 -1.51
N MET A 246 4.78 6.84 -2.12
CA MET A 246 4.34 6.68 -3.51
C MET A 246 2.83 6.51 -3.69
N TRP A 247 2.09 6.22 -2.62
CA TRP A 247 0.69 5.78 -2.73
C TRP A 247 -0.18 6.76 -3.51
N ALA A 248 -0.04 8.06 -3.26
CA ALA A 248 -0.78 9.13 -3.92
C ALA A 248 -0.61 9.19 -5.45
N PHE A 249 0.44 8.55 -6.00
CA PHE A 249 0.77 8.60 -7.43
C PHE A 249 0.34 7.36 -8.22
N HIS A 250 -0.05 6.28 -7.54
CA HIS A 250 -0.63 5.13 -8.22
C HIS A 250 -2.00 5.47 -8.81
N ARG A 251 -2.24 4.99 -10.03
CA ARG A 251 -3.50 5.14 -10.78
C ARG A 251 -4.08 3.79 -11.20
N THR A 252 -3.40 2.69 -10.90
CA THR A 252 -3.87 1.33 -11.15
C THR A 252 -5.19 1.08 -10.42
N ARG A 253 -6.20 0.66 -11.18
CA ARG A 253 -7.48 0.21 -10.66
C ARG A 253 -7.47 -1.30 -10.45
N MET A 254 -8.09 -1.72 -9.37
CA MET A 254 -8.26 -3.13 -9.04
C MET A 254 -9.58 -3.32 -8.28
N ALA A 255 -10.18 -4.50 -8.45
CA ALA A 255 -11.38 -4.86 -7.73
C ALA A 255 -11.12 -4.89 -6.21
N SER A 256 -12.16 -4.59 -5.44
CA SER A 256 -12.07 -4.42 -3.98
C SER A 256 -11.46 -5.63 -3.28
N GLU A 257 -11.74 -6.84 -3.74
CA GLU A 257 -11.18 -8.08 -3.19
C GLU A 257 -9.64 -8.13 -3.29
N TRP A 258 -9.05 -7.75 -4.42
CA TRP A 258 -7.60 -7.74 -4.65
C TRP A 258 -6.95 -6.58 -3.91
N ARG A 259 -7.61 -5.42 -3.92
CA ARG A 259 -7.22 -4.22 -3.17
C ARG A 259 -7.10 -4.50 -1.69
N ASN A 260 -8.16 -5.09 -1.13
CA ASN A 260 -8.29 -5.39 0.29
C ASN A 260 -7.35 -6.51 0.73
N LYS A 261 -6.89 -7.36 -0.18
CA LYS A 261 -5.85 -8.37 0.08
C LYS A 261 -4.44 -7.82 -0.12
N GLY A 262 -4.27 -6.58 -0.57
CA GLY A 262 -2.95 -6.05 -0.93
C GLY A 262 -2.27 -6.89 -2.01
N SER A 263 -3.03 -7.39 -2.99
CA SER A 263 -2.49 -8.28 -4.02
C SER A 263 -1.52 -7.56 -4.94
N LEU A 264 -0.37 -8.19 -5.21
CA LEU A 264 0.61 -7.70 -6.16
C LEU A 264 0.19 -8.10 -7.58
N THR A 265 -0.34 -7.14 -8.34
CA THR A 265 -0.78 -7.36 -9.73
C THR A 265 0.28 -6.91 -10.73
N ARG A 266 0.29 -7.51 -11.93
CA ARG A 266 1.17 -7.09 -13.03
C ARG A 266 0.99 -5.60 -13.39
N ASP A 267 -0.23 -5.09 -13.32
CA ASP A 267 -0.53 -3.66 -13.54
C ASP A 267 0.12 -2.76 -12.50
N LEU A 268 0.03 -3.13 -11.22
CA LEU A 268 0.64 -2.37 -10.12
C LEU A 268 2.17 -2.42 -10.23
N SER A 269 2.74 -3.60 -10.50
CA SER A 269 4.18 -3.76 -10.68
C SER A 269 4.72 -2.94 -11.86
N ALA A 270 4.03 -2.98 -13.00
CA ALA A 270 4.41 -2.19 -14.17
C ALA A 270 4.31 -0.68 -13.88
N GLU A 271 3.20 -0.22 -13.28
CA GLU A 271 3.06 1.20 -12.94
C GLU A 271 4.12 1.67 -11.94
N HIS A 272 4.37 0.91 -10.87
CA HIS A 272 5.38 1.24 -9.87
C HIS A 272 6.77 1.39 -10.49
N ASN A 273 7.18 0.41 -11.30
CA ASN A 273 8.48 0.47 -11.97
C ASN A 273 8.57 1.70 -12.88
N VAL A 274 7.55 1.98 -13.69
CA VAL A 274 7.53 3.14 -14.59
C VAL A 274 7.55 4.47 -13.84
N LEU A 275 6.86 4.60 -12.70
CA LEU A 275 6.93 5.78 -11.83
C LEU A 275 8.37 6.04 -11.36
N THR A 276 9.08 5.00 -10.90
CA THR A 276 10.46 5.15 -10.41
C THR A 276 11.43 5.51 -11.54
N LEU A 277 11.24 4.91 -12.72
CA LEU A 277 12.01 5.17 -13.93
C LEU A 277 11.77 6.62 -14.41
N PHE A 278 10.51 7.05 -14.50
CA PHE A 278 10.13 8.41 -14.83
C PHE A 278 10.78 9.42 -13.88
N ALA A 279 10.69 9.18 -12.58
CA ALA A 279 11.17 10.14 -11.60
C ALA A 279 12.70 10.31 -11.60
N ARG A 280 13.44 9.26 -11.95
CA ARG A 280 14.88 9.35 -12.20
C ARG A 280 15.20 10.12 -13.48
N HIS A 281 14.43 9.89 -14.55
CA HIS A 281 14.65 10.56 -15.82
C HIS A 281 14.31 12.05 -15.74
N GLN A 282 13.22 12.41 -15.06
CA GLN A 282 12.70 13.78 -14.98
C GLN A 282 13.53 14.69 -14.05
N GLN A 283 14.29 14.13 -13.10
CA GLN A 283 14.90 14.85 -11.97
C GLN A 283 15.69 16.11 -12.33
N THR A 284 16.43 16.08 -13.44
CA THR A 284 17.34 17.17 -13.86
C THR A 284 16.78 17.98 -15.03
N HIS A 285 15.50 17.83 -15.34
CA HIS A 285 14.87 18.43 -16.52
C HIS A 285 13.67 19.29 -16.16
N SER A 286 13.65 20.51 -16.68
CA SER A 286 12.53 21.45 -16.56
C SER A 286 11.43 21.24 -17.59
N ARG A 287 11.69 20.45 -18.64
CA ARG A 287 10.68 20.01 -19.62
C ARG A 287 10.26 18.56 -19.37
N PRO A 288 9.05 18.14 -19.77
CA PRO A 288 8.63 16.75 -19.63
C PRO A 288 9.55 15.79 -20.40
N MET A 289 10.00 14.72 -19.73
CA MET A 289 10.72 13.60 -20.33
C MET A 289 9.78 12.52 -20.87
N HIS A 290 8.48 12.61 -20.57
CA HIS A 290 7.49 11.78 -21.24
C HIS A 290 7.19 12.31 -22.64
N ILE A 291 7.51 11.52 -23.66
CA ILE A 291 7.25 11.85 -25.07
C ILE A 291 6.52 10.68 -25.71
N ALA A 292 5.25 10.89 -26.06
CA ALA A 292 4.42 9.86 -26.70
C ALA A 292 5.06 9.38 -28.01
N GLY A 293 5.05 8.06 -28.24
CA GLY A 293 5.62 7.41 -29.41
C GLY A 293 7.14 7.15 -29.34
N ASN A 294 7.88 7.80 -28.44
CA ASN A 294 9.33 7.62 -28.37
C ASN A 294 9.71 6.34 -27.60
N SER A 295 9.88 5.23 -28.32
CA SER A 295 10.18 3.93 -27.72
C SER A 295 11.62 3.84 -27.21
N PRO A 296 11.96 2.85 -26.35
CA PRO A 296 13.35 2.57 -25.99
C PRO A 296 14.26 2.38 -27.21
N GLY A 297 13.74 1.77 -28.28
CA GLY A 297 14.43 1.61 -29.56
C GLY A 297 14.73 2.96 -30.22
N THR A 298 13.70 3.79 -30.44
CA THR A 298 13.88 5.13 -31.02
C THR A 298 14.86 5.95 -30.20
N ALA A 299 14.73 5.94 -28.87
CA ALA A 299 15.59 6.68 -27.97
C ALA A 299 17.05 6.19 -28.02
N ALA A 300 17.28 4.89 -28.08
CA ALA A 300 18.60 4.30 -28.28
C ALA A 300 19.19 4.64 -29.66
N GLY A 301 18.39 4.64 -30.72
CA GLY A 301 18.85 5.01 -32.07
C GLY A 301 19.26 6.49 -32.16
N LEU A 302 18.49 7.38 -31.53
CA LEU A 302 18.85 8.80 -31.41
C LEU A 302 20.17 9.01 -30.64
N LEU A 303 20.39 8.24 -29.57
CA LEU A 303 21.67 8.24 -28.84
C LEU A 303 22.82 7.74 -29.72
N ALA A 304 22.62 6.65 -30.47
CA ALA A 304 23.63 6.09 -31.35
C ALA A 304 24.04 7.08 -32.43
N ARG A 305 23.05 7.73 -33.06
CA ARG A 305 23.28 8.79 -34.06
C ARG A 305 24.07 9.96 -33.47
N LYS A 306 23.71 10.40 -32.26
CA LYS A 306 24.44 11.48 -31.57
C LYS A 306 25.88 11.09 -31.25
N ALA A 307 26.10 9.89 -30.71
CA ALA A 307 27.44 9.37 -30.39
C ALA A 307 28.32 9.18 -31.64
N ALA A 308 27.73 8.88 -32.79
CA ALA A 308 28.45 8.79 -34.07
C ALA A 308 28.94 10.15 -34.58
N VAL A 309 28.25 11.24 -34.23
CA VAL A 309 28.62 12.62 -34.59
C VAL A 309 29.62 13.23 -33.60
N GLU A 310 29.54 12.84 -32.33
CA GLU A 310 30.43 13.31 -31.26
C GLU A 310 31.76 12.52 -31.19
N SER A 311 32.78 13.08 -30.52
CA SER A 311 34.15 12.52 -30.43
C SER A 311 34.27 11.14 -29.75
N GLU A 312 33.17 10.55 -29.26
CA GLU A 312 33.13 9.17 -28.73
C GLU A 312 33.24 8.11 -29.84
N GLY A 313 32.88 8.48 -31.07
CA GLY A 313 33.06 7.67 -32.27
C GLY A 313 32.44 6.27 -32.20
N ARG A 314 33.06 5.33 -32.92
CA ARG A 314 32.55 3.95 -33.09
C ARG A 314 32.51 3.15 -31.78
N ALA A 315 33.35 3.49 -30.82
CA ALA A 315 33.43 2.78 -29.54
C ALA A 315 32.24 3.08 -28.63
N GLY A 316 31.81 4.35 -28.54
CA GLY A 316 30.62 4.76 -27.79
C GLY A 316 29.35 4.15 -28.37
N THR A 317 29.22 4.18 -29.69
CA THR A 317 28.09 3.56 -30.43
C THR A 317 28.00 2.05 -30.15
N ALA A 318 29.12 1.32 -30.26
CA ALA A 318 29.14 -0.13 -29.99
C ALA A 318 28.84 -0.46 -28.51
N ALA A 319 29.23 0.39 -27.56
CA ALA A 319 28.90 0.20 -26.14
C ALA A 319 27.40 0.39 -25.88
N LEU A 320 26.78 1.37 -26.55
CA LEU A 320 25.35 1.61 -26.49
C LEU A 320 24.55 0.45 -27.10
N GLU A 321 24.94 -0.04 -28.28
CA GLU A 321 24.33 -1.21 -28.93
C GLU A 321 24.37 -2.44 -28.04
N ARG A 322 25.51 -2.71 -27.37
CA ARG A 322 25.60 -3.82 -26.41
C ARG A 322 24.62 -3.66 -25.25
N ARG A 323 24.53 -2.47 -24.65
CA ARG A 323 23.58 -2.20 -23.54
C ARG A 323 22.14 -2.34 -23.98
N PHE A 324 21.80 -1.85 -25.17
CA PHE A 324 20.48 -1.99 -25.75
C PHE A 324 20.15 -3.45 -26.09
N GLY A 325 21.10 -4.20 -26.63
CA GLY A 325 20.97 -5.64 -26.87
C GLY A 325 20.66 -6.42 -25.59
N VAL A 326 21.36 -6.12 -24.49
CA VAL A 326 21.09 -6.72 -23.17
C VAL A 326 19.65 -6.43 -22.70
N LEU A 327 19.17 -5.20 -22.90
CA LEU A 327 17.79 -4.83 -22.58
C LEU A 327 16.78 -5.65 -23.39
N LEU A 328 17.03 -5.88 -24.68
CA LEU A 328 16.16 -6.71 -25.53
C LEU A 328 16.12 -8.17 -25.07
N THR A 329 17.21 -8.69 -24.50
CA THR A 329 17.30 -10.09 -24.05
C THR A 329 16.69 -10.36 -22.67
N SER A 330 16.09 -9.36 -22.02
CA SER A 330 15.43 -9.52 -20.71
C SER A 330 14.47 -10.72 -20.71
N ALA A 331 14.62 -11.60 -19.72
CA ALA A 331 13.80 -12.80 -19.55
C ALA A 331 12.39 -12.46 -19.04
N ASP A 332 12.27 -11.51 -18.12
CA ASP A 332 11.02 -11.09 -17.50
C ASP A 332 10.93 -9.57 -17.32
N ALA A 333 9.79 -9.10 -16.80
CA ALA A 333 9.53 -7.69 -16.58
C ALA A 333 10.45 -7.04 -15.53
N ASP A 334 10.91 -7.79 -14.53
CA ASP A 334 11.79 -7.26 -13.47
C ASP A 334 13.21 -7.06 -13.99
N GLU A 335 13.72 -8.01 -14.79
CA GLU A 335 14.97 -7.87 -15.51
C GLU A 335 14.90 -6.69 -16.51
N LEU A 336 13.81 -6.56 -17.25
CA LEU A 336 13.59 -5.43 -18.15
C LEU A 336 13.60 -4.09 -17.39
N ALA A 337 12.92 -4.00 -16.24
CA ALA A 337 12.91 -2.80 -15.41
C ALA A 337 14.32 -2.45 -14.88
N MET A 338 15.11 -3.46 -14.52
CA MET A 338 16.51 -3.29 -14.09
C MET A 338 17.39 -2.75 -15.23
N HIS A 339 17.29 -3.31 -16.43
CA HIS A 339 18.04 -2.81 -17.60
C HIS A 339 17.61 -1.40 -18.01
N LEU A 340 16.30 -1.09 -17.98
CA LEU A 340 15.80 0.26 -18.19
C LEU A 340 16.36 1.26 -17.15
N ARG A 341 16.49 0.84 -15.89
CA ARG A 341 17.03 1.69 -14.81
C ARG A 341 18.50 2.06 -15.06
N SER A 342 19.29 1.15 -15.63
CA SER A 342 20.69 1.43 -16.01
C SER A 342 20.80 2.25 -17.31
N PHE A 343 19.78 2.21 -18.15
CA PHE A 343 19.71 2.93 -19.42
C PHE A 343 19.31 4.41 -19.28
N ILE A 344 18.39 4.71 -18.35
CA ILE A 344 17.85 6.08 -18.13
C ILE A 344 18.91 7.16 -17.91
N PRO A 345 20.02 6.95 -17.17
CA PRO A 345 21.06 7.97 -17.04
C PRO A 345 21.63 8.44 -18.37
N LEU A 346 21.82 7.53 -19.35
CA LEU A 346 22.31 7.88 -20.69
C LEU A 346 21.30 8.76 -21.43
N LEU A 347 20.02 8.40 -21.35
CA LEU A 347 18.93 9.16 -21.96
C LEU A 347 18.80 10.54 -21.34
N SER A 348 18.86 10.62 -20.00
CA SER A 348 18.80 11.88 -19.26
C SER A 348 19.95 12.81 -19.63
N GLN A 349 21.18 12.29 -19.72
CA GLN A 349 22.36 13.08 -20.11
C GLN A 349 22.24 13.65 -21.53
N ALA A 350 21.64 12.90 -22.46
CA ALA A 350 21.40 13.37 -23.81
C ALA A 350 20.11 14.19 -23.98
N GLY A 351 19.27 14.26 -22.95
CA GLY A 351 17.94 14.88 -23.02
C GLY A 351 16.97 14.15 -23.96
N VAL A 352 17.10 12.83 -24.12
CA VAL A 352 16.20 12.05 -24.98
C VAL A 352 15.04 11.51 -24.15
N GLY A 353 13.81 11.97 -24.42
CA GLY A 353 12.62 11.53 -23.68
C GLY A 353 12.21 10.08 -23.95
N LEU A 354 11.18 9.58 -23.25
CA LEU A 354 10.63 8.22 -23.44
C LEU A 354 9.10 8.20 -23.37
N ASP A 355 8.50 7.27 -24.09
CA ASP A 355 7.08 6.95 -23.94
C ASP A 355 6.87 6.01 -22.74
N TYR A 356 6.53 6.60 -21.59
CA TYR A 356 6.23 5.88 -20.36
C TYR A 356 4.92 5.09 -20.41
N ASN A 357 3.96 5.44 -21.28
CA ASN A 357 2.75 4.63 -21.49
C ASN A 357 3.11 3.32 -22.20
N LEU A 358 3.97 3.42 -23.21
CA LEU A 358 4.53 2.27 -23.90
C LEU A 358 5.34 1.39 -22.91
N LEU A 359 6.22 1.98 -22.10
CA LEU A 359 6.98 1.23 -21.09
C LEU A 359 6.08 0.50 -20.09
N ARG A 360 5.02 1.15 -19.60
CA ARG A 360 4.05 0.51 -18.70
C ARG A 360 3.39 -0.70 -19.37
N THR A 361 3.01 -0.55 -20.63
CA THR A 361 2.39 -1.65 -21.38
C THR A 361 3.38 -2.79 -21.61
N ALA A 362 4.62 -2.48 -21.96
CA ALA A 362 5.68 -3.47 -22.13
C ALA A 362 5.95 -4.24 -20.84
N LEU A 363 6.22 -3.56 -19.73
CA LEU A 363 6.46 -4.18 -18.43
C LEU A 363 5.27 -5.02 -17.94
N ARG A 364 4.03 -4.60 -18.21
CA ARG A 364 2.84 -5.39 -17.84
C ARG A 364 2.73 -6.69 -18.64
N THR A 365 3.13 -6.66 -19.91
CA THR A 365 2.86 -7.74 -20.88
C THR A 365 4.04 -8.65 -21.15
N TRP A 366 5.26 -8.24 -20.80
CA TRP A 366 6.51 -8.89 -21.21
C TRP A 366 6.51 -10.40 -20.97
N ASP A 367 6.21 -10.82 -19.74
CA ASP A 367 6.17 -12.20 -19.28
C ASP A 367 4.74 -12.63 -18.88
N ASP A 368 3.70 -11.97 -19.40
CA ASP A 368 2.30 -12.34 -19.13
C ASP A 368 2.00 -13.73 -19.72
N PRO A 369 1.68 -14.75 -18.90
CA PRO A 369 1.42 -16.11 -19.40
C PRO A 369 0.23 -16.18 -20.37
N ARG A 370 -0.65 -15.17 -20.36
CA ARG A 370 -1.79 -15.05 -21.28
C ARG A 370 -1.39 -14.43 -22.63
N ARG A 371 -0.16 -13.93 -22.76
CA ARG A 371 0.39 -13.28 -23.96
C ARG A 371 1.85 -13.70 -24.18
N PRO A 372 2.11 -14.99 -24.45
CA PRO A 372 3.47 -15.52 -24.54
C PRO A 372 4.33 -14.83 -25.62
N ASP A 373 3.72 -14.32 -26.69
CA ASP A 373 4.43 -13.64 -27.78
C ASP A 373 4.70 -12.15 -27.54
N ALA A 374 4.22 -11.57 -26.43
CA ALA A 374 4.30 -10.14 -26.19
C ALA A 374 5.74 -9.62 -26.14
N ALA A 375 6.64 -10.29 -25.39
CA ALA A 375 8.04 -9.90 -25.33
C ALA A 375 8.69 -9.92 -26.72
N THR A 376 8.42 -10.94 -27.54
CA THR A 376 8.94 -11.03 -28.91
C THR A 376 8.45 -9.86 -29.77
N GLY A 377 7.16 -9.52 -29.68
CA GLY A 377 6.60 -8.37 -30.38
C GLY A 377 7.24 -7.04 -29.95
N TRP A 378 7.49 -6.84 -28.65
CA TRP A 378 8.19 -5.66 -28.15
C TRP A 378 9.65 -5.59 -28.61
N ARG A 379 10.37 -6.71 -28.56
CA ARG A 379 11.75 -6.80 -29.04
C ARG A 379 11.87 -6.39 -30.50
N GLN A 380 11.06 -6.99 -31.37
CA GLN A 380 11.05 -6.67 -32.80
C GLN A 380 10.68 -5.21 -33.06
N ARG A 381 9.70 -4.69 -32.33
CA ARG A 381 9.30 -3.28 -32.44
C ARG A 381 10.45 -2.35 -32.07
N TRP A 382 11.10 -2.57 -30.92
CA TRP A 382 12.18 -1.71 -30.45
C TRP A 382 13.45 -1.84 -31.29
N ASP A 383 13.78 -3.04 -31.77
CA ASP A 383 14.91 -3.27 -32.68
C ASP A 383 14.73 -2.52 -34.00
N ARG A 384 13.55 -2.63 -34.63
CA ARG A 384 13.21 -1.85 -35.82
C ARG A 384 13.27 -0.34 -35.55
N ASP A 385 12.66 0.12 -34.46
CA ASP A 385 12.65 1.54 -34.08
C ASP A 385 14.07 2.09 -33.87
N PHE A 386 14.98 1.28 -33.32
CA PHE A 386 16.40 1.60 -33.17
C PHE A 386 17.07 1.83 -34.53
N HIS A 387 16.96 0.88 -35.45
CA HIS A 387 17.60 0.99 -36.76
C HIS A 387 17.06 2.16 -37.59
N VAL A 388 15.74 2.42 -37.54
CA VAL A 388 15.15 3.57 -38.21
C VAL A 388 15.71 4.87 -37.63
N ALA A 389 15.74 5.02 -36.32
CA ALA A 389 16.19 6.26 -35.68
C ALA A 389 17.72 6.48 -35.76
N ALA A 390 18.51 5.41 -35.82
CA ALA A 390 19.96 5.49 -35.96
C ALA A 390 20.39 5.89 -37.40
N THR A 391 19.56 5.60 -38.40
CA THR A 391 19.84 5.86 -39.82
C THR A 391 19.16 7.10 -40.38
N SER A 392 18.07 7.57 -39.75
CA SER A 392 17.40 8.85 -40.06
C SER A 392 18.20 10.03 -39.56
#